data_AF-A0A4D4KRZ1-F1
#
_entry.id   AF-A0A4D4KRZ1-F1
#
_cell.length_a   1.000
_cell.length_b   1.000
_cell.length_c   1.000
_cell.angle_alpha   90.00
_cell.angle_beta   90.00
_cell.angle_gamma   90.00
#
_symmetry.space_group_name_H-M   'P 1'
#
loop_
_entity.id
_entity.type
_entity.pdbx_description
1 polymer ?
#
loop_
_entity_poly.entity_id
_entity_poly.type
_entity_poly.pdbx_seq_one_letter_code
_entity_poly.pdbx_strand_id
1 'polypeptide(L)'
;MTVLPLDNEQDPVRRDIIAAINRLLAGTPHRSNGRLNVTQLAIEAGVKRWHLTHQHTDLKDRFQAEAAREEAKRTKAAQTGDDLVL
;
A
#
# COMPACT_ATOMS: atom_id res chain seq x y z
N MET A 1 2.67 10.28 5.35
CA MET A 1 1.81 9.28 4.70
C MET A 1 1.37 9.84 3.37
N THR A 2 1.76 9.22 2.25
CA THR A 2 1.21 9.58 0.94
C THR A 2 -0.24 9.11 0.91
N VAL A 3 -1.20 10.02 0.80
CA VAL A 3 -2.61 9.67 0.56
C VAL A 3 -2.85 9.77 -0.94
N LEU A 4 -3.25 8.66 -1.54
CA LEU A 4 -3.68 8.61 -2.93
C LEU A 4 -5.06 9.26 -3.04
N PRO A 5 -5.24 10.27 -3.92
CA PRO A 5 -6.51 10.97 -4.06
C PRO A 5 -7.59 10.08 -4.69
N LEU A 6 -8.86 10.31 -4.32
CA LEU A 6 -10.03 9.60 -4.82
C LEU A 6 -10.99 10.49 -5.64
N ASP A 7 -10.78 11.82 -5.62
CA ASP A 7 -11.82 12.80 -5.98
C ASP A 7 -12.23 12.76 -7.46
N ASN A 8 -11.37 12.25 -8.35
CA ASN A 8 -11.63 12.08 -9.78
C ASN A 8 -11.76 10.61 -10.21
N GLU A 9 -11.68 9.65 -9.30
CA GLU A 9 -11.76 8.23 -9.64
C GLU A 9 -13.22 7.74 -9.64
N GLN A 10 -13.73 7.40 -10.82
CA GLN A 10 -15.12 6.98 -11.04
C GLN A 10 -15.27 5.46 -11.06
N ASP A 11 -14.20 4.71 -11.33
CA ASP A 11 -14.26 3.25 -11.34
C ASP A 11 -14.35 2.73 -9.90
N PRO A 12 -15.45 2.06 -9.50
CA PRO A 12 -15.62 1.59 -8.13
C PRO A 12 -14.53 0.61 -7.69
N VAL A 13 -14.03 -0.24 -8.60
CA VAL A 13 -12.95 -1.17 -8.31
C VAL A 13 -11.66 -0.41 -8.00
N ARG A 14 -11.37 0.63 -8.78
CA ARG A 14 -10.19 1.49 -8.55
C ARG A 14 -10.31 2.26 -7.24
N ARG A 15 -11.50 2.79 -6.92
CA ARG A 15 -11.76 3.46 -5.63
C ARG A 15 -11.48 2.53 -4.44
N ASP A 16 -11.95 1.29 -4.51
CA ASP A 16 -11.70 0.28 -3.47
C ASP A 16 -10.22 -0.06 -3.33
N ILE A 17 -9.51 -0.21 -4.45
CA ILE A 17 -8.05 -0.45 -4.47
C ILE A 17 -7.30 0.75 -3.87
N ILE A 18 -7.63 1.98 -4.27
CA ILE A 18 -6.98 3.20 -3.77
C ILE A 18 -7.22 3.37 -2.26
N ALA A 19 -8.45 3.16 -1.80
CA ALA A 19 -8.77 3.22 -0.37
C ALA A 19 -8.00 2.16 0.43
N ALA A 20 -7.87 0.95 -0.12
CA ALA A 20 -7.08 -0.12 0.48
C ALA A 20 -5.57 0.20 0.54
N ILE A 21 -5.00 0.79 -0.52
CA ILE A 21 -3.61 1.28 -0.52
C ILE A 21 -3.41 2.27 0.63
N ASN A 22 -4.30 3.26 0.77
CA ASN A 22 -4.20 4.28 1.80
C ASN A 22 -4.22 3.66 3.21
N ARG A 23 -5.12 2.72 3.48
CA ARG A 23 -5.19 2.01 4.78
C ARG A 23 -3.94 1.18 5.07
N LEU A 24 -3.44 0.44 4.07
CA LEU A 24 -2.24 -0.39 4.22
C LEU A 24 -1.00 0.47 4.53
N LEU A 25 -0.78 1.53 3.76
CA LEU A 25 0.33 2.46 3.99
C LEU A 25 0.17 3.23 5.31
N ALA A 26 -1.05 3.44 5.77
CA ALA A 26 -1.33 4.04 7.07
C ALA A 26 -1.17 3.06 8.25
N GLY A 27 -0.97 1.76 8.00
CA GLY A 27 -0.90 0.74 9.05
C GLY A 27 -2.24 0.47 9.74
N THR A 28 -3.37 0.79 9.09
CA THR A 28 -4.73 0.61 9.61
C THR A 28 -5.57 -0.31 8.71
N PRO A 29 -5.12 -1.55 8.42
CA PRO A 29 -5.86 -2.48 7.59
C PRO A 29 -7.19 -2.88 8.24
N HIS A 30 -8.23 -3.06 7.44
CA HIS A 30 -9.55 -3.49 7.93
C HIS A 30 -9.82 -4.98 7.64
N ARG A 31 -9.33 -5.52 6.52
CA ARG A 31 -9.63 -6.90 6.07
C ARG A 31 -8.39 -7.77 5.94
N SER A 32 -7.23 -7.16 5.82
CA SER A 32 -5.93 -7.81 5.61
C SER A 32 -5.08 -7.83 6.88
N ASN A 33 -3.95 -8.54 6.83
CA ASN A 33 -2.99 -8.57 7.94
C ASN A 33 -1.96 -7.42 7.91
N GLY A 34 -2.17 -6.41 7.06
CA GLY A 34 -1.30 -5.23 6.98
C GLY A 34 0.03 -5.43 6.26
N ARG A 35 0.37 -6.64 5.78
CA ARG A 35 1.60 -6.83 5.01
C ARG A 35 1.51 -6.09 3.67
N LEU A 36 2.56 -5.36 3.31
CA LEU A 36 2.60 -4.55 2.11
C LEU A 36 2.92 -5.38 0.85
N ASN A 37 2.01 -6.25 0.44
CA ASN A 37 2.12 -7.03 -0.80
C ASN A 37 0.80 -7.09 -1.57
N VAL A 38 0.89 -7.44 -2.86
CA VAL A 38 -0.26 -7.41 -3.80
C VAL A 38 -1.41 -8.32 -3.36
N THR A 39 -1.11 -9.46 -2.72
CA THR A 39 -2.14 -10.38 -2.22
C THR A 39 -2.94 -9.74 -1.09
N GLN A 40 -2.27 -9.10 -0.14
CA GLN A 40 -2.96 -8.38 0.94
C GLN A 40 -3.68 -7.14 0.44
N LEU A 41 -3.16 -6.45 -0.58
CA LEU A 41 -3.89 -5.35 -1.21
C LEU A 41 -5.21 -5.83 -1.83
N ALA A 42 -5.21 -6.96 -2.53
CA ALA A 42 -6.43 -7.54 -3.09
C ALA A 42 -7.45 -7.88 -1.99
N ILE A 43 -6.99 -8.51 -0.90
CA ILE A 43 -7.83 -8.85 0.26
C ILE A 43 -8.39 -7.58 0.92
N GLU A 44 -7.54 -6.57 1.13
CA GLU A 44 -7.92 -5.31 1.76
C GLU A 44 -8.96 -4.54 0.94
N ALA A 45 -8.80 -4.53 -0.38
CA ALA A 45 -9.76 -3.93 -1.31
C ALA A 45 -11.04 -4.77 -1.47
N GLY A 46 -11.00 -6.07 -1.14
CA GLY A 46 -12.10 -6.99 -1.40
C GLY A 46 -12.29 -7.32 -2.88
N VAL A 47 -11.21 -7.27 -3.67
CA VAL A 47 -11.23 -7.52 -5.12
C VAL A 47 -10.40 -8.75 -5.46
N LYS A 48 -10.67 -9.38 -6.61
CA LYS A 48 -9.83 -10.48 -7.11
C LYS A 48 -8.45 -9.95 -7.51
N ARG A 49 -7.39 -10.71 -7.20
CA ARG A 49 -6.00 -10.34 -7.56
C ARG A 49 -5.79 -10.06 -9.05
N TRP A 50 -6.59 -10.67 -9.92
CA TRP A 50 -6.57 -10.43 -11.36
C TRP A 50 -6.74 -8.94 -11.72
N HIS A 51 -7.57 -8.20 -10.98
CA HIS A 51 -7.71 -6.74 -11.18
C HIS A 51 -6.38 -6.01 -11.05
N LEU A 52 -5.53 -6.39 -10.10
CA LEU A 52 -4.22 -5.76 -9.88
C LEU A 52 -3.15 -6.24 -10.85
N THR A 53 -3.29 -7.43 -11.44
CA THR A 53 -2.26 -8.00 -12.32
C THR A 53 -2.54 -7.82 -13.81
N HIS A 54 -3.79 -7.53 -14.20
CA HIS A 54 -4.18 -7.42 -15.61
C HIS A 54 -4.97 -6.15 -15.95
N GLN A 55 -5.80 -5.62 -15.04
CA GLN A 55 -6.71 -4.50 -15.37
C GLN A 55 -6.22 -3.13 -14.86
N HIS A 56 -5.71 -3.10 -13.63
CA HIS A 56 -5.26 -1.90 -12.91
C HIS A 56 -3.83 -2.09 -12.43
N THR A 57 -2.95 -2.47 -13.36
CA THR A 57 -1.53 -2.72 -13.08
C THR A 57 -0.81 -1.47 -12.60
N ASP A 58 -1.26 -0.29 -13.03
CA ASP A 58 -0.78 1.01 -12.58
C ASP A 58 -0.91 1.18 -11.05
N LEU A 59 -2.03 0.76 -10.47
CA LEU A 59 -2.26 0.84 -9.03
C LEU A 59 -1.40 -0.18 -8.26
N LYS A 60 -1.18 -1.37 -8.82
CA LYS A 60 -0.26 -2.37 -8.28
C LYS A 60 1.17 -1.84 -8.26
N ASP A 61 1.64 -1.28 -9.37
CA ASP A 61 3.00 -0.74 -9.49
C ASP A 61 3.20 0.45 -8.53
N ARG A 62 2.22 1.36 -8.45
CA ARG A 62 2.24 2.47 -7.49
C ARG A 62 2.30 1.99 -6.04
N PHE A 63 1.51 0.99 -5.67
CA PHE A 63 1.53 0.41 -4.34
C PHE A 63 2.89 -0.21 -4.00
N GLN A 64 3.50 -0.96 -4.93
CA GLN A 64 4.82 -1.56 -4.72
C GLN A 64 5.91 -0.50 -4.54
N ALA A 65 5.85 0.59 -5.31
CA ALA A 65 6.78 1.71 -5.17
C ALA A 65 6.66 2.38 -3.78
N GLU A 66 5.44 2.64 -3.30
CA GLU A 66 5.23 3.21 -1.96
C GLU A 66 5.60 2.21 -0.85
N ALA A 67 5.30 0.92 -1.01
CA ALA A 67 5.69 -0.12 -0.06
C ALA A 67 7.21 -0.20 0.12
N ALA A 68 7.98 -0.17 -0.98
CA ALA A 68 9.44 -0.15 -0.94
C ALA A 68 9.98 1.10 -0.25
N ARG A 69 9.34 2.27 -0.44
CA ARG A 69 9.69 3.52 0.26
C ARG A 69 9.44 3.40 1.77
N GLU A 70 8.32 2.83 2.19
CA GLU A 70 8.01 2.63 3.60
C GLU A 70 8.97 1.62 4.26
N GLU A 71 9.33 0.55 3.56
CA GLU A 71 10.34 -0.40 4.03
C GLU A 71 11.72 0.26 4.20
N ALA A 72 12.16 1.06 3.20
CA ALA A 72 13.40 1.80 3.29
C ALA A 72 13.42 2.80 4.46
N LYS A 73 12.29 3.46 4.77
CA LYS A 73 12.17 4.34 5.95
C LYS A 73 12.31 3.56 7.25
N ARG A 74 11.69 2.38 7.36
CA ARG A 74 11.79 1.52 8.56
C ARG A 74 13.23 1.06 8.80
N THR A 75 13.94 0.66 7.75
CA THR A 75 15.36 0.28 7.85
C THR A 75 16.23 1.45 8.32
N LYS A 76 16.01 2.66 7.78
CA LYS A 76 16.73 3.86 8.23
C LYS A 76 16.44 4.21 9.69
N ALA A 77 15.16 4.14 10.11
CA ALA A 77 14.79 4.43 11.49
C ALA A 77 15.45 3.43 12.47
N ALA A 78 15.60 2.17 12.09
CA ALA A 78 16.33 1.18 12.87
C ALA A 78 17.84 1.48 12.95
N GLN A 79 18.44 1.99 11.87
CA GLN A 79 19.87 2.33 11.82
C GLN A 79 20.22 3.61 12.61
N THR A 80 19.35 4.63 12.58
CA THR A 80 19.58 5.88 13.33
C THR A 80 19.50 5.71 14.85
N GLY A 81 18.78 4.68 15.33
CA GLY A 81 18.75 4.34 16.76
C GLY A 81 20.03 3.67 17.27
N ASP A 82 20.79 3.03 16.39
CA ASP A 82 22.00 2.26 16.74
C ASP A 82 23.26 3.16 16.80
N ASP A 83 23.26 4.27 16.04
CA ASP A 83 24.40 5.21 15.91
C ASP A 83 24.51 6.23 17.07
N LEU A 84 23.58 6.21 18.03
CA LEU A 84 23.56 7.12 19.21
C LEU A 84 24.18 6.50 20.48
N VAL A 85 24.81 5.33 20.36
CA VAL A 85 25.58 4.70 21.44
C VAL A 85 27.03 4.56 20.97
N LEU A 86 27.83 5.61 21.15
CA LEU A 86 29.30 5.58 21.42
C LEU A 86 29.84 7.00 21.69
#